data_AF-A0A7V8YE99-F1
#
_entry.id   AF-A0A7V8YE99-F1
#
_cell.length_a   1.000
_cell.length_b   1.000
_cell.length_c   1.000
_cell.angle_alpha   90.00
_cell.angle_beta   90.00
_cell.angle_gamma   90.00
#
_symmetry.space_group_name_H-M   'P 1'
#
loop_
_entity.id
_entity.type
_entity.pdbx_description
1 polymer ?
#
loop_
_entity_poly.entity_id
_entity_poly.type
_entity_poly.pdbx_seq_one_letter_code
_entity_poly.pdbx_strand_id
1 'polypeptide(L)'
;MWSLVASFALAAPCGTLALMPYANPLRVPPFAGAAPPAGELALRDVFGVPNVETSEHFALRWGDGAAVTTAQVGRLLDSFEAAWSHQVEYMGHPAPLGSDVYKFNVYIGDTGEGTPESLGAAGYYWTDDEGAPMVVIAASLLVYEDSTDATALHEFYHAIQGSLNRFPYDGLGAWFWEATAEWAAIQTHPFNADMGSLLFGYLLLPHLPVNSFDYPDSGTLAEYHQYGAFLFPHYLTTEVVGFELVRDAWVVPGEDGDPIEVMRAWLAADGIDLDDAWLDHIAANAAYDYPLGEVWAASVDAMAEYVDGEHPLTATFSGAGRHEPHRVEDRDTAPGRYGYNVLVLASPISGDVEVEIVGDAVGDEGSPAHFGARVIHLDDGIPTYYPVAFDGLVGTAVVPVDRADEIRVVVGAWTPETAHWTDEVFPYEVTMGIGEAPAETSDGVAIGGIPEEEVVPSICGTATPMAGWLALPLLAWTRRRSR
;
A
#
# COMPACT_ATOMS: atom_id res chain seq x y z
N MET A 1 -12.86 -24.24 -7.57
CA MET A 1 -11.82 -24.24 -6.52
C MET A 1 -10.51 -24.61 -7.18
N TRP A 2 -9.79 -23.59 -7.66
CA TRP A 2 -8.40 -23.73 -8.05
C TRP A 2 -7.58 -23.79 -6.76
N SER A 3 -6.77 -24.83 -6.58
CA SER A 3 -5.76 -24.84 -5.52
C SER A 3 -4.67 -23.86 -5.93
N LEU A 4 -4.84 -22.59 -5.56
CA LEU A 4 -3.73 -21.66 -5.34
C LEU A 4 -2.96 -22.20 -4.13
N VAL A 5 -2.07 -23.16 -4.37
CA VAL A 5 -0.92 -23.34 -3.49
C VAL A 5 0.00 -22.20 -3.91
N ALA A 6 -0.16 -21.04 -3.27
CA ALA A 6 0.83 -19.98 -3.37
C ALA A 6 2.16 -20.60 -2.94
N SER A 7 3.09 -20.69 -3.87
CA SER A 7 4.47 -21.02 -3.54
C SER A 7 5.00 -19.79 -2.79
N PHE A 8 4.87 -19.81 -1.47
CA PHE A 8 5.58 -18.89 -0.59
C PHE A 8 7.07 -19.27 -0.64
N ALA A 9 7.72 -18.99 -1.77
CA ALA A 9 9.11 -18.62 -1.69
C ALA A 9 9.10 -17.39 -0.78
N LEU A 10 9.66 -17.52 0.43
CA LEU A 10 9.88 -16.36 1.30
C LEU A 10 10.46 -15.27 0.41
N ALA A 11 9.69 -14.20 0.20
CA ALA A 11 10.07 -13.14 -0.71
C ALA A 11 11.42 -12.62 -0.20
N ALA A 12 12.48 -12.88 -0.96
CA ALA A 12 13.78 -12.35 -0.59
C ALA A 12 13.65 -10.82 -0.60
N PRO A 13 14.08 -10.12 0.44
CA PRO A 13 13.89 -8.68 0.55
C PRO A 13 14.63 -7.94 -0.58
N CYS A 14 14.24 -6.68 -0.80
CA CYS A 14 15.02 -5.74 -1.61
C CYS A 14 16.38 -5.49 -0.92
N GLY A 15 17.46 -5.56 -1.69
CA GLY A 15 18.83 -5.37 -1.21
C GLY A 15 19.31 -3.93 -1.28
N THR A 16 18.54 -3.04 -1.92
CA THR A 16 18.88 -1.62 -2.09
C THR A 16 19.19 -0.99 -0.74
N LEU A 17 18.40 -1.34 0.27
CA LEU A 17 18.49 -0.83 1.64
C LEU A 17 19.86 -1.01 2.28
N ALA A 18 20.37 -2.24 2.25
CA ALA A 18 21.64 -2.61 2.87
C ALA A 18 22.84 -1.93 2.18
N LEU A 19 22.67 -1.57 0.92
CA LEU A 19 23.73 -1.02 0.11
C LEU A 19 23.75 0.51 0.21
N MET A 20 22.62 1.22 0.07
CA MET A 20 22.55 2.69 -0.15
C MET A 20 23.54 3.55 0.69
N PRO A 21 23.77 3.30 2.00
CA PRO A 21 24.76 4.04 2.79
C PRO A 21 26.20 3.99 2.27
N TYR A 22 26.55 3.01 1.44
CA TYR A 22 27.89 2.81 0.88
C TYR A 22 27.98 3.24 -0.60
N ALA A 23 26.90 3.79 -1.18
CA ALA A 23 26.83 4.07 -2.60
C ALA A 23 27.85 5.13 -3.00
N ASN A 24 28.44 4.96 -4.18
CA ASN A 24 29.19 6.06 -4.77
C ASN A 24 28.21 7.19 -5.09
N PRO A 25 28.61 8.46 -4.92
CA PRO A 25 27.79 9.56 -5.38
C PRO A 25 27.45 9.38 -6.85
N LEU A 26 26.17 9.56 -7.20
CA LEU A 26 25.70 9.50 -8.57
C LEU A 26 26.47 10.47 -9.46
N ARG A 27 26.94 9.96 -10.59
CA ARG A 27 27.72 10.70 -11.58
C ARG A 27 27.26 10.27 -12.96
N VAL A 28 27.21 11.22 -13.88
CA VAL A 28 27.24 10.88 -15.30
C VAL A 28 28.67 10.47 -15.61
N PRO A 29 28.96 9.19 -15.89
CA PRO A 29 30.32 8.76 -16.14
C PRO A 29 30.85 9.39 -17.43
N PRO A 30 32.14 9.74 -17.49
CA PRO A 30 32.74 10.24 -18.70
C PRO A 30 32.63 9.21 -19.83
N PHE A 31 32.25 9.68 -21.02
CA PHE A 31 32.16 8.83 -22.19
C PHE A 31 33.54 8.34 -22.65
N ALA A 32 33.80 7.05 -22.49
CA ALA A 32 35.09 6.42 -22.78
C ALA A 32 35.30 6.05 -24.27
N GLY A 33 34.33 6.30 -25.16
CA GLY A 33 34.36 5.87 -26.58
C GLY A 33 34.23 6.98 -27.62
N ALA A 34 33.93 6.60 -28.87
CA ALA A 34 33.38 7.51 -29.89
C ALA A 34 31.86 7.68 -29.68
N ALA A 35 31.37 8.93 -29.64
CA ALA A 35 29.96 9.22 -29.35
C ALA A 35 29.06 8.35 -30.23
N PRO A 36 28.00 7.74 -29.68
CA PRO A 36 27.12 6.89 -30.46
C PRO A 36 26.48 7.72 -31.59
N PRO A 37 26.04 7.06 -32.68
CA PRO A 37 25.21 7.72 -33.68
C PRO A 37 24.02 8.45 -33.02
N ALA A 38 23.59 9.57 -33.63
CA ALA A 38 22.47 10.33 -33.09
C ALA A 38 21.22 9.44 -33.01
N GLY A 39 20.65 9.34 -31.81
CA GLY A 39 19.49 8.48 -31.52
C GLY A 39 19.83 7.05 -31.10
N GLU A 40 21.11 6.69 -30.97
CA GLU A 40 21.53 5.41 -30.42
C GLU A 40 22.15 5.60 -29.03
N LEU A 41 21.77 4.74 -28.08
CA LEU A 41 22.38 4.67 -26.75
C LEU A 41 23.62 3.78 -26.78
N ALA A 42 24.70 4.23 -26.16
CA ALA A 42 25.93 3.45 -26.08
C ALA A 42 25.86 2.35 -25.02
N LEU A 43 26.72 1.34 -25.16
CA LEU A 43 26.92 0.31 -24.13
C LEU A 43 28.05 0.73 -23.18
N ARG A 44 27.84 0.47 -21.88
CA ARG A 44 28.85 0.56 -20.83
C ARG A 44 28.92 -0.79 -20.11
N ASP A 45 30.11 -1.27 -19.80
CA ASP A 45 30.30 -2.47 -18.98
C ASP A 45 31.58 -2.31 -18.18
N VAL A 46 31.44 -2.01 -16.89
CA VAL A 46 32.56 -1.80 -15.98
C VAL A 46 33.04 -3.09 -15.32
N PHE A 47 32.22 -4.14 -15.37
CA PHE A 47 32.50 -5.44 -14.76
C PHE A 47 33.10 -6.43 -15.76
N GLY A 48 32.99 -6.16 -17.07
CA GLY A 48 33.55 -6.99 -18.14
C GLY A 48 32.83 -8.33 -18.29
N VAL A 49 31.52 -8.33 -18.07
CA VAL A 49 30.67 -9.52 -18.06
C VAL A 49 30.52 -10.07 -19.49
N PRO A 50 30.70 -11.39 -19.73
CA PRO A 50 30.86 -11.91 -21.08
C PRO A 50 29.57 -11.97 -21.91
N ASN A 51 28.41 -12.11 -21.27
CA ASN A 51 27.13 -12.15 -21.97
C ASN A 51 26.36 -10.84 -21.82
N VAL A 52 25.76 -10.41 -22.93
CA VAL A 52 24.89 -9.24 -22.98
C VAL A 52 23.77 -9.44 -23.99
N GLU A 53 22.56 -9.07 -23.59
CA GLU A 53 21.42 -8.86 -24.48
C GLU A 53 20.88 -7.45 -24.27
N THR A 54 20.33 -6.85 -25.32
CA THR A 54 19.93 -5.43 -25.30
C THR A 54 18.52 -5.26 -25.82
N SER A 55 17.77 -4.37 -25.18
CA SER A 55 16.51 -3.82 -25.67
C SER A 55 16.70 -2.37 -26.14
N GLU A 56 15.67 -1.54 -26.19
CA GLU A 56 15.79 -0.13 -26.58
C GLU A 56 16.57 0.68 -25.54
N HIS A 57 16.21 0.53 -24.27
CA HIS A 57 16.76 1.32 -23.16
C HIS A 57 17.75 0.55 -22.27
N PHE A 58 17.79 -0.79 -22.34
CA PHE A 58 18.54 -1.61 -21.39
C PHE A 58 19.62 -2.48 -22.02
N ALA A 59 20.67 -2.75 -21.23
CA ALA A 59 21.69 -3.75 -21.49
C ALA A 59 21.71 -4.74 -20.31
N LEU A 60 21.16 -5.94 -20.53
CA LEU A 60 21.09 -7.01 -19.55
C LEU A 60 22.32 -7.92 -19.67
N ARG A 61 23.01 -8.17 -18.55
CA ARG A 61 24.33 -8.82 -18.51
C ARG A 61 24.36 -9.99 -17.53
N TRP A 62 25.07 -11.06 -17.86
CA TRP A 62 25.25 -12.23 -16.99
C TRP A 62 26.53 -13.02 -17.33
N GLY A 63 27.06 -13.76 -16.36
CA GLY A 63 28.20 -14.66 -16.54
C GLY A 63 27.80 -16.09 -16.91
N ASP A 64 28.79 -16.93 -17.21
CA ASP A 64 28.63 -18.32 -17.65
C ASP A 64 28.40 -19.31 -16.48
N GLY A 65 28.42 -18.84 -15.24
CA GLY A 65 28.31 -19.62 -14.01
C GLY A 65 26.89 -20.11 -13.69
N ALA A 66 25.85 -19.54 -14.31
CA ALA A 66 24.47 -19.97 -14.15
C ALA A 66 23.82 -20.31 -15.50
N ALA A 67 22.88 -21.26 -15.50
CA ALA A 67 22.13 -21.64 -16.69
C ALA A 67 20.98 -20.66 -16.97
N VAL A 68 21.33 -19.43 -17.35
CA VAL A 68 20.36 -18.40 -17.77
C VAL A 68 19.85 -18.71 -19.18
N THR A 69 18.54 -18.80 -19.35
CA THR A 69 17.91 -19.11 -20.64
C THR A 69 17.52 -17.85 -21.40
N THR A 70 17.47 -17.92 -22.74
CA THR A 70 16.97 -16.80 -23.57
C THR A 70 15.55 -16.36 -23.19
N ALA A 71 14.70 -17.27 -22.72
CA ALA A 71 13.34 -16.91 -22.28
C ALA A 71 13.36 -16.03 -21.03
N GLN A 72 14.25 -16.32 -20.07
CA GLN A 72 14.40 -15.52 -18.85
C GLN A 72 15.00 -14.14 -19.15
N VAL A 73 16.01 -14.08 -20.03
CA VAL A 73 16.61 -12.82 -20.50
C VAL A 73 15.57 -11.96 -21.21
N GLY A 74 14.81 -12.55 -22.14
CA GLY A 74 13.75 -11.85 -22.87
C GLY A 74 12.68 -11.30 -21.93
N ARG A 75 12.18 -12.12 -20.99
CA ARG A 75 11.20 -11.67 -19.99
C ARG A 75 11.73 -10.50 -19.16
N LEU A 76 12.96 -10.62 -18.64
CA LEU A 76 13.50 -9.58 -17.77
C LEU A 76 13.66 -8.25 -18.53
N LEU A 77 14.14 -8.30 -19.78
CA LEU A 77 14.17 -7.11 -20.65
C LEU A 77 12.77 -6.54 -20.92
N ASP A 78 11.78 -7.40 -21.20
CA ASP A 78 10.39 -6.96 -21.42
C ASP A 78 9.83 -6.25 -20.17
N SER A 79 10.12 -6.75 -18.97
CA SER A 79 9.69 -6.14 -17.70
C SER A 79 10.36 -4.78 -17.46
N PHE A 80 11.66 -4.64 -17.74
CA PHE A 80 12.33 -3.34 -17.66
C PHE A 80 11.82 -2.34 -18.71
N GLU A 81 11.53 -2.78 -19.94
CA GLU A 81 10.91 -1.91 -20.95
C GLU A 81 9.48 -1.51 -20.59
N ALA A 82 8.71 -2.39 -19.93
CA ALA A 82 7.42 -2.03 -19.35
C ALA A 82 7.58 -0.96 -18.27
N ALA A 83 8.58 -1.11 -17.38
CA ALA A 83 8.94 -0.11 -16.37
C ALA A 83 9.25 1.24 -17.02
N TRP A 84 10.09 1.24 -18.05
CA TRP A 84 10.47 2.46 -18.77
C TRP A 84 9.26 3.15 -19.40
N SER A 85 8.47 2.40 -20.18
CA SER A 85 7.32 2.96 -20.89
C SER A 85 6.27 3.50 -19.91
N HIS A 86 6.05 2.82 -18.79
CA HIS A 86 5.08 3.28 -17.80
C HIS A 86 5.62 4.41 -16.93
N GLN A 87 6.77 4.20 -16.29
CA GLN A 87 7.29 5.12 -15.27
C GLN A 87 7.91 6.38 -15.88
N VAL A 88 8.69 6.24 -16.95
CA VAL A 88 9.34 7.39 -17.60
C VAL A 88 8.39 8.05 -18.61
N GLU A 89 7.82 7.29 -19.54
CA GLU A 89 7.07 7.91 -20.65
C GLU A 89 5.62 8.29 -20.27
N TYR A 90 4.87 7.36 -19.66
CA TYR A 90 3.47 7.59 -19.32
C TYR A 90 3.31 8.47 -18.09
N MET A 91 3.97 8.14 -16.98
CA MET A 91 3.91 8.93 -15.75
C MET A 91 4.74 10.22 -15.84
N GLY A 92 5.74 10.27 -16.73
CA GLY A 92 6.53 11.47 -16.96
C GLY A 92 7.62 11.70 -15.91
N HIS A 93 8.10 10.64 -15.23
CA HIS A 93 9.31 10.76 -14.44
C HIS A 93 10.52 11.03 -15.34
N PRO A 94 11.56 11.71 -14.84
CA PRO A 94 12.81 11.80 -15.57
C PRO A 94 13.44 10.40 -15.69
N ALA A 95 14.10 10.16 -16.81
CA ALA A 95 14.89 8.96 -17.00
C ALA A 95 16.07 8.92 -16.00
N PRO A 96 16.54 7.72 -15.60
CA PRO A 96 17.69 7.60 -14.70
C PRO A 96 18.95 8.31 -15.23
N LEU A 97 19.80 8.79 -14.33
CA LEU A 97 20.97 9.57 -14.67
C LEU A 97 21.88 8.86 -15.69
N GLY A 98 22.16 9.54 -16.82
CA GLY A 98 23.02 9.03 -17.90
C GLY A 98 22.35 8.06 -18.88
N SER A 99 21.07 7.73 -18.68
CA SER A 99 20.31 6.86 -19.60
C SER A 99 19.92 7.55 -20.92
N ASP A 100 20.18 8.85 -21.05
CA ASP A 100 20.11 9.61 -22.30
C ASP A 100 21.36 9.42 -23.20
N VAL A 101 22.43 8.87 -22.64
CA VAL A 101 23.71 8.61 -23.32
C VAL A 101 23.98 7.12 -23.46
N TYR A 102 23.64 6.33 -22.44
CA TYR A 102 23.91 4.90 -22.37
C TYR A 102 22.64 4.09 -22.17
N LYS A 103 22.65 2.84 -22.61
CA LYS A 103 21.66 1.88 -22.12
C LYS A 103 21.84 1.68 -20.62
N PHE A 104 20.73 1.63 -19.90
CA PHE A 104 20.72 1.34 -18.47
C PHE A 104 21.20 -0.10 -18.24
N ASN A 105 22.17 -0.28 -17.34
CA ASN A 105 22.75 -1.60 -17.09
C ASN A 105 21.93 -2.37 -16.08
N VAL A 106 21.61 -3.61 -16.44
CA VAL A 106 21.01 -4.59 -15.55
C VAL A 106 21.94 -5.81 -15.50
N TYR A 107 22.19 -6.34 -14.32
CA TYR A 107 23.00 -7.55 -14.13
C TYR A 107 22.16 -8.66 -13.52
N ILE A 108 22.36 -9.89 -13.98
CA ILE A 108 21.91 -11.09 -13.28
C ILE A 108 23.04 -11.49 -12.32
N GLY A 109 22.81 -11.24 -11.03
CA GLY A 109 23.80 -11.45 -9.98
C GLY A 109 24.15 -12.92 -9.76
N ASP A 110 25.33 -13.18 -9.20
CA ASP A 110 25.85 -14.52 -8.88
C ASP A 110 25.93 -15.49 -10.06
N THR A 111 26.02 -14.96 -11.28
CA THR A 111 26.18 -15.77 -12.50
C THR A 111 27.64 -15.91 -12.93
N GLY A 112 28.61 -15.47 -12.10
CA GLY A 112 30.04 -15.64 -12.31
C GLY A 112 30.72 -14.51 -13.09
N GLU A 113 32.04 -14.65 -13.31
CA GLU A 113 32.82 -13.81 -14.25
C GLU A 113 32.71 -12.30 -14.03
N GLY A 114 32.74 -11.88 -12.76
CA GLY A 114 32.73 -10.48 -12.39
C GLY A 114 31.34 -9.86 -12.27
N THR A 115 30.27 -10.64 -12.48
CA THR A 115 28.91 -10.18 -12.14
C THR A 115 28.83 -9.79 -10.66
N PRO A 116 28.11 -8.70 -10.34
CA PRO A 116 27.84 -8.35 -8.94
C PRO A 116 27.17 -9.49 -8.18
N GLU A 117 27.44 -9.59 -6.88
CA GLU A 117 26.76 -10.56 -6.00
C GLU A 117 25.31 -10.12 -5.78
N SER A 118 24.35 -11.06 -5.64
CA SER A 118 22.95 -10.68 -5.31
C SER A 118 22.76 -10.33 -3.84
N LEU A 119 23.76 -10.62 -2.99
CA LEU A 119 23.77 -10.35 -1.54
C LEU A 119 22.61 -10.99 -0.77
N GLY A 120 22.01 -12.05 -1.32
CA GLY A 120 20.84 -12.71 -0.72
C GLY A 120 19.51 -11.97 -0.92
N ALA A 121 19.52 -10.82 -1.60
CA ALA A 121 18.31 -10.08 -1.98
C ALA A 121 17.69 -10.64 -3.27
N ALA A 122 16.40 -10.33 -3.51
CA ALA A 122 15.74 -10.61 -4.80
C ALA A 122 16.31 -9.74 -5.93
N GLY A 123 16.54 -8.47 -5.62
CA GLY A 123 17.19 -7.49 -6.47
C GLY A 123 17.71 -6.32 -5.64
N TYR A 124 18.45 -5.43 -6.30
CA TYR A 124 18.80 -4.13 -5.74
C TYR A 124 19.18 -3.13 -6.82
N TYR A 125 18.94 -1.86 -6.54
CA TYR A 125 19.52 -0.72 -7.21
C TYR A 125 20.85 -0.32 -6.57
N TRP A 126 21.81 0.05 -7.42
CA TRP A 126 23.13 0.51 -6.98
C TRP A 126 23.78 1.48 -7.98
N THR A 127 24.92 2.04 -7.58
CA THR A 127 25.82 2.77 -8.47
C THR A 127 27.12 2.00 -8.67
N ASP A 128 27.58 1.87 -9.91
CA ASP A 128 28.89 1.27 -10.17
C ASP A 128 30.07 2.13 -9.67
N ASP A 129 31.30 1.63 -9.82
CA ASP A 129 32.53 2.32 -9.38
C ASP A 129 32.76 3.68 -10.08
N GLU A 130 32.08 3.91 -11.20
CA GLU A 130 32.12 5.19 -11.92
C GLU A 130 30.96 6.12 -11.52
N GLY A 131 30.07 5.67 -10.63
CA GLY A 131 28.92 6.40 -10.11
C GLY A 131 27.67 6.32 -11.00
N ALA A 132 27.64 5.39 -11.96
CA ALA A 132 26.51 5.23 -12.86
C ALA A 132 25.44 4.31 -12.25
N PRO A 133 24.14 4.60 -12.42
CA PRO A 133 23.10 3.73 -11.89
C PRO A 133 23.06 2.38 -12.61
N MET A 134 22.72 1.34 -11.86
CA MET A 134 22.48 -0.02 -12.35
C MET A 134 21.50 -0.75 -11.44
N VAL A 135 20.94 -1.85 -11.94
CA VAL A 135 20.15 -2.81 -11.15
C VAL A 135 20.80 -4.19 -11.21
N VAL A 136 20.72 -4.93 -10.11
CA VAL A 136 21.13 -6.33 -10.03
C VAL A 136 19.91 -7.16 -9.64
N ILE A 137 19.66 -8.25 -10.38
CA ILE A 137 18.56 -9.19 -10.14
C ILE A 137 19.16 -10.55 -9.79
N ALA A 138 18.68 -11.20 -8.73
CA ALA A 138 19.18 -12.50 -8.34
C ALA A 138 18.84 -13.58 -9.37
N ALA A 139 19.83 -14.42 -9.73
CA ALA A 139 19.61 -15.53 -10.67
C ALA A 139 18.54 -16.53 -10.17
N SER A 140 18.39 -16.68 -8.85
CA SER A 140 17.38 -17.54 -8.22
C SER A 140 15.95 -17.06 -8.47
N LEU A 141 15.74 -15.78 -8.75
CA LEU A 141 14.42 -15.20 -8.97
C LEU A 141 13.86 -15.57 -10.34
N LEU A 142 14.72 -15.81 -11.33
CA LEU A 142 14.34 -15.99 -12.74
C LEU A 142 13.46 -17.20 -13.04
N VAL A 143 13.21 -18.08 -12.06
CA VAL A 143 12.27 -19.20 -12.19
C VAL A 143 10.86 -18.85 -11.68
N TYR A 144 10.71 -17.70 -11.01
CA TYR A 144 9.47 -17.14 -10.51
C TYR A 144 9.12 -15.92 -11.35
N GLU A 145 8.26 -16.19 -12.33
CA GLU A 145 7.84 -15.26 -13.37
C GLU A 145 7.29 -13.94 -12.81
N ASP A 146 6.31 -14.01 -11.93
CA ASP A 146 5.64 -12.83 -11.35
C ASP A 146 6.56 -12.03 -10.41
N SER A 147 7.38 -12.72 -9.61
CA SER A 147 8.33 -12.09 -8.69
C SER A 147 9.48 -11.42 -9.44
N THR A 148 9.92 -12.01 -10.56
CA THR A 148 10.93 -11.41 -11.47
C THR A 148 10.42 -10.08 -12.01
N ASP A 149 9.17 -10.04 -12.46
CA ASP A 149 8.56 -8.82 -12.99
C ASP A 149 8.42 -7.77 -11.89
N ALA A 150 7.88 -8.16 -10.72
CA ALA A 150 7.71 -7.25 -9.59
C ALA A 150 9.03 -6.61 -9.17
N THR A 151 10.07 -7.43 -9.00
CA THR A 151 11.40 -6.95 -8.61
C THR A 151 12.00 -6.04 -9.68
N ALA A 152 11.93 -6.41 -10.97
CA ALA A 152 12.46 -5.56 -12.03
C ALA A 152 11.82 -4.16 -12.06
N LEU A 153 10.49 -4.11 -11.91
CA LEU A 153 9.73 -2.85 -11.89
C LEU A 153 10.03 -2.00 -10.65
N HIS A 154 10.16 -2.66 -9.48
CA HIS A 154 10.53 -2.05 -8.20
C HIS A 154 11.93 -1.43 -8.26
N GLU A 155 12.93 -2.24 -8.61
CA GLU A 155 14.35 -1.81 -8.61
C GLU A 155 14.63 -0.74 -9.67
N PHE A 156 13.92 -0.75 -10.81
CA PHE A 156 14.03 0.31 -11.79
C PHE A 156 13.55 1.66 -11.23
N TYR A 157 12.50 1.67 -10.40
CA TYR A 157 11.99 2.91 -9.81
C TYR A 157 12.99 3.51 -8.81
N HIS A 158 13.75 2.69 -8.09
CA HIS A 158 14.88 3.18 -7.28
C HIS A 158 15.95 3.90 -8.11
N ALA A 159 16.15 3.54 -9.37
CA ALA A 159 17.07 4.28 -10.24
C ALA A 159 16.56 5.70 -10.58
N ILE A 160 15.25 5.87 -10.69
CA ILE A 160 14.60 7.17 -10.85
C ILE A 160 14.73 7.98 -9.55
N GLN A 161 14.36 7.39 -8.41
CA GLN A 161 14.45 8.02 -7.09
C GLN A 161 15.89 8.44 -6.77
N GLY A 162 16.86 7.55 -7.01
CA GLY A 162 18.28 7.81 -6.87
C GLY A 162 18.72 9.06 -7.64
N SER A 163 18.29 9.16 -8.90
CA SER A 163 18.63 10.29 -9.77
C SER A 163 18.04 11.62 -9.29
N LEU A 164 16.89 11.56 -8.59
CA LEU A 164 16.22 12.72 -8.02
C LEU A 164 16.80 13.10 -6.65
N ASN A 165 17.17 12.11 -5.83
CA ASN A 165 17.74 12.27 -4.49
C ASN A 165 16.97 13.30 -3.64
N ARG A 166 15.63 13.27 -3.71
CA ARG A 166 14.74 14.27 -3.10
C ARG A 166 14.55 14.05 -1.61
N PHE A 167 14.35 12.80 -1.20
CA PHE A 167 14.18 12.41 0.19
C PHE A 167 15.43 11.65 0.63
N PRO A 168 16.03 12.01 1.77
CA PRO A 168 17.09 11.21 2.35
C PRO A 168 16.65 9.75 2.52
N TYR A 169 17.57 8.84 2.31
CA TYR A 169 17.36 7.40 2.54
C TYR A 169 17.58 7.06 4.03
N ASP A 170 17.03 7.91 4.89
CA ASP A 170 17.02 7.81 6.34
C ASP A 170 15.86 8.65 6.89
N GLY A 171 15.62 8.55 8.19
CA GLY A 171 14.65 9.40 8.86
C GLY A 171 13.23 9.29 8.28
N LEU A 172 12.55 10.44 8.20
CA LEU A 172 11.16 10.58 7.73
C LEU A 172 10.94 10.14 6.28
N GLY A 173 11.99 10.15 5.46
CA GLY A 173 11.92 9.88 4.02
C GLY A 173 12.16 8.42 3.63
N ALA A 174 12.75 7.62 4.52
CA ALA A 174 13.24 6.28 4.18
C ALA A 174 12.15 5.34 3.70
N TRP A 175 11.03 5.26 4.42
CA TRP A 175 9.88 4.41 4.06
C TRP A 175 9.36 4.69 2.65
N PHE A 176 9.40 5.95 2.22
CA PHE A 176 8.79 6.41 0.98
C PHE A 176 9.56 5.93 -0.24
N TRP A 177 10.85 5.59 -0.10
CA TRP A 177 11.61 4.95 -1.17
C TRP A 177 11.04 3.57 -1.51
N GLU A 178 10.91 2.70 -0.52
CA GLU A 178 10.38 1.34 -0.71
C GLU A 178 8.90 1.36 -1.06
N ALA A 179 8.10 2.13 -0.32
CA ALA A 179 6.67 2.25 -0.55
C ALA A 179 6.36 2.78 -1.97
N THR A 180 7.12 3.75 -2.49
CA THR A 180 6.88 4.24 -3.84
C THR A 180 7.49 3.38 -4.95
N ALA A 181 8.50 2.55 -4.66
CA ALA A 181 8.99 1.54 -5.60
C ALA A 181 7.97 0.42 -5.80
N GLU A 182 7.39 -0.10 -4.70
CA GLU A 182 6.26 -1.03 -4.73
C GLU A 182 5.03 -0.43 -5.43
N TRP A 183 4.68 0.81 -5.10
CA TRP A 183 3.61 1.54 -5.77
C TRP A 183 3.83 1.63 -7.29
N ALA A 184 5.03 2.02 -7.74
CA ALA A 184 5.32 2.16 -9.16
C ALA A 184 5.26 0.82 -9.90
N ALA A 185 5.65 -0.27 -9.23
CA ALA A 185 5.53 -1.62 -9.72
C ALA A 185 4.06 -2.01 -9.94
N ILE A 186 3.18 -1.70 -8.98
CA ILE A 186 1.72 -1.92 -9.08
C ILE A 186 1.07 -1.05 -10.14
N GLN A 187 1.45 0.22 -10.27
CA GLN A 187 0.92 1.09 -11.33
C GLN A 187 1.25 0.53 -12.72
N THR A 188 2.43 -0.08 -12.86
CA THR A 188 2.88 -0.67 -14.11
C THR A 188 2.14 -1.98 -14.41
N HIS A 189 2.08 -2.92 -13.45
CA HIS A 189 1.43 -4.23 -13.58
C HIS A 189 0.35 -4.46 -12.48
N PRO A 190 -0.85 -3.83 -12.59
CA PRO A 190 -1.85 -3.81 -11.51
C PRO A 190 -2.55 -5.14 -11.23
N PHE A 191 -2.25 -6.20 -11.98
CA PHE A 191 -2.85 -7.54 -11.81
C PHE A 191 -1.81 -8.63 -11.53
N ASN A 192 -0.55 -8.25 -11.31
CA ASN A 192 0.47 -9.20 -10.86
C ASN A 192 0.18 -9.56 -9.40
N ALA A 193 -0.03 -10.85 -9.11
CA ALA A 193 -0.43 -11.33 -7.80
C ALA A 193 0.70 -11.28 -6.74
N ASP A 194 1.96 -11.24 -7.18
CA ASP A 194 3.10 -11.06 -6.27
C ASP A 194 3.22 -9.61 -5.79
N MET A 195 2.55 -8.68 -6.48
CA MET A 195 2.43 -7.30 -6.02
C MET A 195 1.52 -7.27 -4.78
N GLY A 196 2.12 -7.02 -3.63
CA GLY A 196 1.48 -7.11 -2.33
C GLY A 196 1.85 -8.35 -1.51
N SER A 197 2.80 -9.16 -2.00
CA SER A 197 3.38 -10.26 -1.21
C SER A 197 4.02 -9.81 0.12
N LEU A 198 4.38 -8.52 0.23
CA LEU A 198 4.95 -7.90 1.44
C LEU A 198 3.94 -7.09 2.27
N LEU A 199 2.65 -7.08 1.91
CA LEU A 199 1.61 -6.33 2.63
C LEU A 199 1.46 -6.74 4.10
N PHE A 200 1.80 -7.98 4.42
CA PHE A 200 1.69 -8.51 5.78
C PHE A 200 2.49 -7.68 6.79
N GLY A 201 3.65 -7.11 6.41
CA GLY A 201 4.45 -6.24 7.28
C GLY A 201 3.73 -4.96 7.71
N TYR A 202 2.84 -4.45 6.86
CA TYR A 202 2.07 -3.23 7.10
C TYR A 202 0.72 -3.53 7.76
N LEU A 203 -0.02 -4.50 7.22
CA LEU A 203 -1.39 -4.78 7.66
C LEU A 203 -1.47 -5.57 8.98
N LEU A 204 -0.41 -6.27 9.39
CA LEU A 204 -0.35 -6.94 10.70
C LEU A 204 0.22 -6.03 11.82
N LEU A 205 0.84 -4.91 11.45
CA LEU A 205 1.39 -3.91 12.38
C LEU A 205 0.75 -2.52 12.17
N PRO A 206 -0.58 -2.39 12.06
CA PRO A 206 -1.22 -1.14 11.64
C PRO A 206 -1.00 0.01 12.63
N HIS A 207 -0.65 -0.30 13.88
CA HIS A 207 -0.39 0.69 14.92
C HIS A 207 0.92 1.45 14.69
N LEU A 208 1.87 0.89 13.93
CA LEU A 208 3.09 1.59 13.59
C LEU A 208 2.78 2.82 12.73
N PRO A 209 3.56 3.91 12.87
CA PRO A 209 3.50 5.04 11.95
C PRO A 209 3.60 4.59 10.50
N VAL A 210 2.85 5.18 9.55
CA VAL A 210 3.00 4.86 8.11
C VAL A 210 4.44 5.04 7.62
N ASN A 211 5.18 5.96 8.23
CA ASN A 211 6.58 6.22 7.97
C ASN A 211 7.56 5.36 8.78
N SER A 212 7.08 4.38 9.55
CA SER A 212 7.91 3.41 10.27
C SER A 212 8.79 2.65 9.28
N PHE A 213 10.03 2.47 9.69
CA PHE A 213 11.08 1.94 8.84
C PHE A 213 12.09 1.18 9.69
N ASP A 214 12.34 -0.08 9.33
CA ASP A 214 13.37 -0.92 9.91
C ASP A 214 14.16 -1.61 8.79
N TYR A 215 15.48 -1.72 8.98
CA TYR A 215 16.36 -2.31 7.98
C TYR A 215 16.23 -3.84 7.98
N PRO A 216 16.11 -4.50 6.82
CA PRO A 216 15.88 -5.94 6.75
C PRO A 216 17.13 -6.76 7.07
N ASP A 217 17.54 -6.80 8.34
CA ASP A 217 18.77 -7.46 8.79
C ASP A 217 18.54 -8.66 9.73
N SER A 218 17.34 -8.79 10.32
CA SER A 218 17.00 -9.82 11.30
C SER A 218 15.80 -10.69 10.91
N GLY A 219 15.05 -10.27 9.90
CA GLY A 219 13.86 -10.94 9.37
C GLY A 219 12.60 -10.70 10.21
N THR A 220 12.56 -9.63 11.02
CA THR A 220 11.36 -9.32 11.82
C THR A 220 10.21 -8.83 10.94
N LEU A 221 8.99 -8.89 11.45
CA LEU A 221 7.80 -8.43 10.72
C LEU A 221 7.88 -6.92 10.39
N ALA A 222 8.43 -6.12 11.30
CA ALA A 222 8.56 -4.67 11.14
C ALA A 222 9.45 -4.28 9.94
N GLU A 223 10.44 -5.11 9.59
CA GLU A 223 11.31 -4.90 8.42
C GLU A 223 10.58 -4.97 7.07
N TYR A 224 9.33 -5.45 7.06
CA TYR A 224 8.49 -5.51 5.87
C TYR A 224 7.48 -4.35 5.81
N HIS A 225 7.37 -3.55 6.87
CA HIS A 225 6.36 -2.49 7.01
C HIS A 225 6.44 -1.46 5.88
N GLN A 226 7.65 -0.99 5.56
CA GLN A 226 7.87 0.03 4.54
C GLN A 226 7.50 -0.41 3.12
N TYR A 227 7.56 -1.71 2.81
CA TYR A 227 7.10 -2.23 1.53
C TYR A 227 5.58 -2.18 1.48
N GLY A 228 4.90 -2.73 2.48
CA GLY A 228 3.44 -2.74 2.53
C GLY A 228 2.80 -1.35 2.65
N ALA A 229 3.55 -0.36 3.15
CA ALA A 229 3.12 1.03 3.21
C ALA A 229 2.83 1.65 1.83
N PHE A 230 3.15 0.98 0.71
CA PHE A 230 2.72 1.38 -0.63
C PHE A 230 1.20 1.57 -0.75
N LEU A 231 0.39 0.89 0.08
CA LEU A 231 -1.06 1.02 0.02
C LEU A 231 -1.52 2.47 0.20
N PHE A 232 -0.78 3.27 0.97
CA PHE A 232 -1.14 4.67 1.17
C PHE A 232 -0.98 5.52 -0.11
N PRO A 233 0.21 5.61 -0.76
CA PRO A 233 0.31 6.29 -2.05
C PRO A 233 -0.54 5.61 -3.14
N HIS A 234 -0.77 4.30 -3.08
CA HIS A 234 -1.71 3.62 -3.99
C HIS A 234 -3.12 4.18 -3.84
N TYR A 235 -3.69 4.17 -2.63
CA TYR A 235 -5.01 4.70 -2.33
C TYR A 235 -5.15 6.16 -2.77
N LEU A 236 -4.18 7.01 -2.42
CA LEU A 236 -4.21 8.42 -2.80
C LEU A 236 -4.22 8.61 -4.32
N THR A 237 -3.47 7.80 -5.08
CA THR A 237 -3.33 7.96 -6.54
C THR A 237 -4.38 7.22 -7.36
N THR A 238 -5.22 6.38 -6.75
CA THR A 238 -6.32 5.69 -7.42
C THR A 238 -7.68 6.27 -7.04
N GLU A 239 -7.90 6.57 -5.75
CA GLU A 239 -9.21 6.95 -5.22
C GLU A 239 -9.36 8.47 -5.02
N VAL A 240 -8.27 9.18 -4.73
CA VAL A 240 -8.32 10.58 -4.29
C VAL A 240 -7.88 11.53 -5.40
N VAL A 241 -6.68 11.30 -5.93
CA VAL A 241 -6.04 12.08 -7.00
C VAL A 241 -5.36 11.14 -8.02
N GLY A 242 -4.56 11.68 -8.93
CA GLY A 242 -3.79 10.89 -9.91
C GLY A 242 -2.35 10.61 -9.46
N PHE A 243 -1.63 9.80 -10.25
CA PHE A 243 -0.23 9.45 -10.01
C PHE A 243 0.72 10.66 -9.93
N GLU A 244 0.28 11.81 -10.44
CA GLU A 244 1.03 13.06 -10.39
C GLU A 244 1.41 13.46 -8.96
N LEU A 245 0.63 13.08 -7.94
CA LEU A 245 0.97 13.34 -6.54
C LEU A 245 2.34 12.74 -6.17
N VAL A 246 2.54 11.45 -6.45
CA VAL A 246 3.80 10.76 -6.12
C VAL A 246 4.92 11.24 -7.03
N ARG A 247 4.65 11.43 -8.33
CA ARG A 247 5.64 11.97 -9.26
C ARG A 247 6.15 13.33 -8.80
N ASP A 248 5.25 14.26 -8.52
CA ASP A 248 5.61 15.63 -8.19
C ASP A 248 6.24 15.74 -6.81
N ALA A 249 5.87 14.88 -5.85
CA ALA A 249 6.56 14.77 -4.56
C ALA A 249 8.07 14.45 -4.73
N TRP A 250 8.43 13.62 -5.71
CA TRP A 250 9.82 13.28 -6.02
C TRP A 250 10.52 14.30 -6.94
N VAL A 251 9.82 14.80 -7.95
CA VAL A 251 10.42 15.62 -9.02
C VAL A 251 10.55 17.09 -8.62
N VAL A 252 9.61 17.63 -7.85
CA VAL A 252 9.61 19.04 -7.48
C VAL A 252 10.56 19.25 -6.29
N PRO A 253 11.62 20.07 -6.45
CA PRO A 253 12.55 20.33 -5.36
C PRO A 253 11.86 21.01 -4.18
N GLY A 254 12.24 20.64 -2.96
CA GLY A 254 11.75 21.25 -1.72
C GLY A 254 12.70 20.97 -0.56
N GLU A 255 12.56 21.74 0.52
CA GLU A 255 13.38 21.57 1.74
C GLU A 255 12.74 20.59 2.74
N ASP A 256 11.43 20.33 2.62
CA ASP A 256 10.73 19.44 3.53
C ASP A 256 11.17 17.98 3.30
N GLY A 257 11.71 17.36 4.35
CA GLY A 257 12.20 15.98 4.32
C GLY A 257 11.10 14.96 4.61
N ASP A 258 9.89 15.39 4.99
CA ASP A 258 8.77 14.51 5.28
C ASP A 258 7.85 14.34 4.05
N PRO A 259 7.82 13.16 3.43
CA PRO A 259 6.94 12.88 2.30
C PRO A 259 5.45 13.10 2.64
N ILE A 260 5.03 12.88 3.89
CA ILE A 260 3.64 13.06 4.33
C ILE A 260 3.26 14.55 4.24
N GLU A 261 4.10 15.45 4.75
CA GLU A 261 3.84 16.89 4.70
C GLU A 261 3.96 17.46 3.29
N VAL A 262 4.86 16.91 2.47
CA VAL A 262 4.91 17.23 1.03
C VAL A 262 3.58 16.86 0.36
N MET A 263 3.09 15.62 0.53
CA MET A 263 1.81 15.19 -0.04
C MET A 263 0.64 16.02 0.51
N ARG A 264 0.64 16.35 1.81
CA ARG A 264 -0.36 17.25 2.40
C ARG A 264 -0.43 18.59 1.67
N ALA A 265 0.71 19.22 1.43
CA ALA A 265 0.77 20.52 0.77
C ALA A 265 0.19 20.48 -0.66
N TRP A 266 0.45 19.39 -1.39
CA TRP A 266 -0.11 19.18 -2.73
C TRP A 266 -1.64 18.96 -2.69
N LEU A 267 -2.12 18.07 -1.83
CA LEU A 267 -3.56 17.81 -1.68
C LEU A 267 -4.33 19.07 -1.23
N ALA A 268 -3.75 19.84 -0.31
CA ALA A 268 -4.36 21.08 0.17
C ALA A 268 -4.51 22.13 -0.94
N ALA A 269 -3.65 22.13 -1.97
CA ALA A 269 -3.76 23.02 -3.12
C ALA A 269 -5.04 22.74 -3.95
N ASP A 270 -5.53 21.50 -3.91
CA ASP A 270 -6.77 21.06 -4.53
C ASP A 270 -7.97 21.06 -3.56
N GLY A 271 -7.76 21.53 -2.33
CA GLY A 271 -8.79 21.60 -1.29
C GLY A 271 -9.12 20.24 -0.66
N ILE A 272 -8.19 19.28 -0.75
CA ILE A 272 -8.29 17.95 -0.15
C ILE A 272 -7.54 17.96 1.18
N ASP A 273 -8.19 17.46 2.23
CA ASP A 273 -7.55 17.25 3.52
C ASP A 273 -6.88 15.88 3.57
N LEU A 274 -5.56 15.86 3.82
CA LEU A 274 -4.80 14.61 3.96
C LEU A 274 -5.34 13.76 5.12
N ASP A 275 -5.79 14.40 6.20
CA ASP A 275 -6.20 13.68 7.40
C ASP A 275 -7.52 12.92 7.14
N ASP A 276 -8.45 13.51 6.40
CA ASP A 276 -9.65 12.80 5.94
C ASP A 276 -9.32 11.68 4.95
N ALA A 277 -8.43 11.93 4.00
CA ALA A 277 -7.98 10.91 3.03
C ALA A 277 -7.27 9.74 3.72
N TRP A 278 -6.49 10.01 4.78
CA TRP A 278 -5.88 9.00 5.61
C TRP A 278 -6.92 8.14 6.33
N LEU A 279 -7.97 8.76 6.90
CA LEU A 279 -9.05 8.03 7.56
C LEU A 279 -9.82 7.11 6.61
N ASP A 280 -10.05 7.56 5.37
CA ASP A 280 -10.71 6.73 4.36
C ASP A 280 -9.77 5.59 3.89
N HIS A 281 -8.47 5.86 3.77
CA HIS A 281 -7.44 4.86 3.47
C HIS A 281 -7.39 3.72 4.52
N ILE A 282 -7.27 4.05 5.80
CA ILE A 282 -7.21 3.01 6.85
C ILE A 282 -8.52 2.23 6.96
N ALA A 283 -9.65 2.85 6.61
CA ALA A 283 -10.93 2.16 6.53
C ALA A 283 -10.99 1.18 5.34
N ALA A 284 -10.43 1.56 4.19
CA ALA A 284 -10.26 0.66 3.04
C ALA A 284 -9.33 -0.51 3.39
N ASN A 285 -8.20 -0.27 4.08
CA ASN A 285 -7.30 -1.34 4.56
C ASN A 285 -8.04 -2.32 5.47
N ALA A 286 -8.78 -1.79 6.45
CA ALA A 286 -9.53 -2.62 7.39
C ALA A 286 -10.69 -3.36 6.72
N ALA A 287 -11.10 -3.03 5.50
CA ALA A 287 -12.10 -3.78 4.74
C ALA A 287 -11.50 -4.60 3.59
N TYR A 288 -10.19 -4.48 3.32
CA TYR A 288 -9.57 -4.90 2.06
C TYR A 288 -10.34 -4.40 0.82
N ASP A 289 -10.84 -3.15 0.86
CA ASP A 289 -11.64 -2.57 -0.22
C ASP A 289 -10.75 -2.09 -1.38
N TYR A 290 -10.20 -3.05 -2.10
CA TYR A 290 -9.30 -2.86 -3.23
C TYR A 290 -9.63 -3.87 -4.35
N PRO A 291 -9.30 -3.57 -5.62
CA PRO A 291 -9.52 -4.53 -6.72
C PRO A 291 -8.86 -5.90 -6.51
N LEU A 292 -7.74 -5.96 -5.79
CA LEU A 292 -7.04 -7.20 -5.41
C LEU A 292 -7.23 -7.56 -3.92
N GLY A 293 -8.17 -6.92 -3.23
CA GLY A 293 -8.37 -7.02 -1.79
C GLY A 293 -8.50 -8.46 -1.27
N GLU A 294 -9.30 -9.30 -1.96
CA GLU A 294 -9.44 -10.71 -1.58
C GLU A 294 -8.13 -11.50 -1.67
N VAL A 295 -7.29 -11.21 -2.69
CA VAL A 295 -6.00 -11.88 -2.87
C VAL A 295 -5.01 -11.42 -1.80
N TRP A 296 -4.98 -10.11 -1.53
CA TRP A 296 -4.13 -9.53 -0.48
C TRP A 296 -4.53 -10.03 0.90
N ALA A 297 -5.82 -10.07 1.22
CA ALA A 297 -6.33 -10.63 2.48
C ALA A 297 -5.86 -12.08 2.66
N ALA A 298 -6.04 -12.93 1.64
CA ALA A 298 -5.59 -14.32 1.71
C ALA A 298 -4.07 -14.46 1.89
N SER A 299 -3.28 -13.56 1.29
CA SER A 299 -1.82 -13.54 1.46
C SER A 299 -1.41 -13.11 2.87
N VAL A 300 -2.05 -12.08 3.42
CA VAL A 300 -1.80 -11.61 4.78
C VAL A 300 -2.21 -12.65 5.81
N ASP A 301 -3.38 -13.28 5.64
CA ASP A 301 -3.87 -14.34 6.51
C ASP A 301 -2.92 -15.54 6.53
N ALA A 302 -2.42 -15.94 5.36
CA ALA A 302 -1.44 -17.02 5.27
C ALA A 302 -0.14 -16.69 6.00
N MET A 303 0.32 -15.44 5.94
CA MET A 303 1.52 -15.00 6.65
C MET A 303 1.30 -14.87 8.16
N ALA A 304 0.10 -14.47 8.59
CA ALA A 304 -0.30 -14.39 10.00
C ALA A 304 -0.17 -15.74 10.73
N GLU A 305 -0.31 -16.87 10.03
CA GLU A 305 -0.09 -18.21 10.61
C GLU A 305 1.37 -18.48 11.01
N TYR A 306 2.32 -17.70 10.50
CA TYR A 306 3.77 -17.86 10.74
C TYR A 306 4.37 -16.82 11.69
N VAL A 307 3.63 -15.75 12.02
CA VAL A 307 4.07 -14.71 12.95
C VAL A 307 3.26 -14.82 14.25
N ASP A 308 3.93 -15.19 15.34
CA ASP A 308 3.28 -15.38 16.63
C ASP A 308 2.86 -14.04 17.23
N GLY A 309 1.58 -13.91 17.59
CA GLY A 309 1.07 -12.82 18.44
C GLY A 309 0.72 -11.51 17.73
N GLU A 310 1.09 -11.37 16.46
CA GLU A 310 0.79 -10.18 15.67
C GLU A 310 -0.56 -10.34 14.95
N HIS A 311 -1.49 -9.44 15.27
CA HIS A 311 -2.82 -9.43 14.70
C HIS A 311 -3.21 -8.02 14.28
N PRO A 312 -3.93 -7.87 13.16
CA PRO A 312 -4.42 -6.57 12.71
C PRO A 312 -5.44 -5.95 13.68
N LEU A 313 -5.97 -6.75 14.61
CA LEU A 313 -7.04 -6.38 15.53
C LEU A 313 -6.47 -5.96 16.88
N THR A 314 -6.76 -4.72 17.26
CA THR A 314 -6.39 -4.17 18.57
C THR A 314 -7.31 -4.70 19.67
N ALA A 315 -8.62 -4.78 19.40
CA ALA A 315 -9.59 -5.33 20.34
C ALA A 315 -10.80 -5.95 19.63
N THR A 316 -11.41 -6.94 20.27
CA THR A 316 -12.67 -7.55 19.83
C THR A 316 -13.69 -7.50 20.96
N PHE A 317 -14.82 -6.88 20.68
CA PHE A 317 -15.99 -6.78 21.52
C PHE A 317 -17.03 -7.79 21.04
N SER A 318 -17.77 -8.40 21.96
CA SER A 318 -18.79 -9.39 21.60
C SER A 318 -19.98 -9.36 22.55
N GLY A 319 -21.17 -9.58 22.01
CA GLY A 319 -22.39 -9.67 22.80
C GLY A 319 -23.32 -8.46 22.63
N ALA A 320 -24.32 -8.38 23.50
CA ALA A 320 -25.34 -7.34 23.47
C ALA A 320 -25.01 -6.24 24.50
N GLY A 321 -25.39 -5.01 24.15
CA GLY A 321 -25.27 -3.84 25.02
C GLY A 321 -23.98 -3.06 24.83
N ARG A 322 -23.85 -1.98 25.59
CA ARG A 322 -22.68 -1.10 25.62
C ARG A 322 -21.58 -1.74 26.47
N HIS A 323 -20.37 -1.83 25.93
CA HIS A 323 -19.22 -2.35 26.66
C HIS A 323 -18.65 -1.31 27.64
N GLU A 324 -17.95 -1.79 28.67
CA GLU A 324 -17.14 -0.90 29.51
C GLU A 324 -16.04 -0.23 28.67
N PRO A 325 -15.61 0.99 29.02
CA PRO A 325 -14.54 1.66 28.30
C PRO A 325 -13.27 0.80 28.25
N HIS A 326 -12.69 0.68 27.06
CA HIS A 326 -11.46 -0.04 26.80
C HIS A 326 -10.35 0.96 26.48
N ARG A 327 -9.28 0.92 27.26
CA ARG A 327 -8.12 1.79 27.12
C ARG A 327 -7.08 1.14 26.22
N VAL A 328 -6.64 1.87 25.20
CA VAL A 328 -5.50 1.51 24.34
C VAL A 328 -4.36 2.46 24.68
N GLU A 329 -3.36 1.95 25.38
CA GLU A 329 -2.22 2.75 25.89
C GLU A 329 -0.87 2.02 25.84
N ASP A 330 -0.87 0.73 25.50
CA ASP A 330 0.37 -0.03 25.35
C ASP A 330 1.09 0.41 24.07
N ARG A 331 2.41 0.61 24.12
CA ARG A 331 3.21 1.09 22.99
C ARG A 331 3.15 0.14 21.80
N ASP A 332 2.96 -1.14 22.05
CA ASP A 332 2.84 -2.20 21.03
C ASP A 332 1.44 -2.23 20.39
N THR A 333 0.50 -1.38 20.83
CA THR A 333 -0.88 -1.38 20.31
C THR A 333 -1.45 0.01 20.05
N ALA A 334 -0.99 1.05 20.75
CA ALA A 334 -1.43 2.41 20.53
C ALA A 334 -0.86 2.95 19.21
N PRO A 335 -1.66 3.71 18.44
CA PRO A 335 -1.24 4.17 17.12
C PRO A 335 -0.12 5.20 17.26
N GLY A 336 0.91 5.09 16.43
CA GLY A 336 1.89 6.13 16.21
C GLY A 336 1.37 7.22 15.26
N ARG A 337 2.26 8.12 14.80
CA ARG A 337 1.89 9.20 13.87
C ARG A 337 1.49 8.61 12.52
N TYR A 338 0.24 8.81 12.10
CA TYR A 338 -0.33 8.09 10.95
C TYR A 338 -0.19 6.57 11.10
N GLY A 339 -0.31 6.08 12.33
CA GLY A 339 -0.67 4.69 12.62
C GLY A 339 -2.17 4.61 12.91
N TYR A 340 -2.69 3.39 12.96
CA TYR A 340 -4.09 3.14 13.26
C TYR A 340 -4.35 1.83 13.98
N ASN A 341 -5.55 1.71 14.51
CA ASN A 341 -6.05 0.51 15.15
C ASN A 341 -7.32 0.03 14.49
N VAL A 342 -7.56 -1.27 14.55
CA VAL A 342 -8.81 -1.90 14.10
C VAL A 342 -9.47 -2.56 15.30
N LEU A 343 -10.68 -2.11 15.61
CA LEU A 343 -11.53 -2.64 16.68
C LEU A 343 -12.73 -3.34 16.05
N VAL A 344 -13.18 -4.47 16.59
CA VAL A 344 -14.28 -5.25 16.01
C VAL A 344 -15.41 -5.42 17.01
N LEU A 345 -16.66 -5.10 16.62
CA LEU A 345 -17.86 -5.61 17.28
C LEU A 345 -18.31 -6.87 16.56
N ALA A 346 -18.01 -8.03 17.13
CA ALA A 346 -18.39 -9.30 16.56
C ALA A 346 -19.86 -9.62 16.87
N SER A 347 -20.63 -9.97 15.85
CA SER A 347 -22.04 -10.41 15.96
C SER A 347 -22.94 -9.42 16.73
N PRO A 348 -23.01 -8.14 16.33
CA PRO A 348 -23.97 -7.19 16.89
C PRO A 348 -25.40 -7.72 16.73
N ILE A 349 -26.23 -7.54 17.76
CA ILE A 349 -27.68 -7.67 17.60
C ILE A 349 -28.21 -6.46 16.81
N SER A 350 -29.40 -6.59 16.22
CA SER A 350 -30.01 -5.45 15.54
C SER A 350 -30.26 -4.29 16.51
N GLY A 351 -29.93 -3.08 16.08
CA GLY A 351 -30.03 -1.85 16.86
C GLY A 351 -29.05 -0.79 16.39
N ASP A 352 -28.97 0.30 17.14
CA ASP A 352 -28.01 1.37 16.89
C ASP A 352 -26.70 1.04 17.62
N VAL A 353 -25.62 0.87 16.86
CA VAL A 353 -24.27 0.76 17.40
C VAL A 353 -23.77 2.16 17.73
N GLU A 354 -23.53 2.41 19.00
CA GLU A 354 -22.92 3.62 19.53
C GLU A 354 -21.41 3.41 19.65
N VAL A 355 -20.63 4.38 19.16
CA VAL A 355 -19.18 4.44 19.31
C VAL A 355 -18.82 5.77 19.93
N GLU A 356 -18.00 5.74 20.98
CA GLU A 356 -17.40 6.90 21.63
C GLU A 356 -15.90 6.67 21.78
N ILE A 357 -15.09 7.64 21.35
CA ILE A 357 -13.63 7.62 21.41
C ILE A 357 -13.19 8.86 22.17
N VAL A 358 -12.31 8.70 23.15
CA VAL A 358 -11.72 9.80 23.93
C VAL A 358 -10.20 9.70 23.83
N GLY A 359 -9.61 10.53 22.99
CA GLY A 359 -8.16 10.62 22.83
C GLY A 359 -7.48 11.41 23.94
N ASP A 360 -6.23 11.06 24.24
CA ASP A 360 -5.39 11.89 25.11
C ASP A 360 -4.96 13.17 24.38
N ALA A 361 -4.68 14.25 25.12
CA ALA A 361 -4.31 15.53 24.49
C ALA A 361 -2.89 15.53 23.90
N VAL A 362 -2.03 14.63 24.37
CA VAL A 362 -0.63 14.52 23.99
C VAL A 362 -0.25 13.04 23.88
N GLY A 363 0.71 12.74 23.01
CA GLY A 363 1.33 11.42 22.94
C GLY A 363 2.24 11.14 24.15
N ASP A 364 2.80 9.94 24.22
CA ASP A 364 3.63 9.51 25.35
C ASP A 364 5.00 10.24 25.42
N GLU A 365 5.42 10.90 24.34
CA GLU A 365 6.60 11.77 24.27
C GLU A 365 6.25 13.27 24.36
N GLY A 366 4.95 13.61 24.37
CA GLY A 366 4.44 14.95 24.68
C GLY A 366 4.00 15.81 23.49
N SER A 367 4.03 15.28 22.27
CA SER A 367 3.52 16.01 21.09
C SER A 367 1.99 16.14 21.17
N PRO A 368 1.40 17.25 20.67
CA PRO A 368 -0.05 17.38 20.57
C PRO A 368 -0.65 16.25 19.74
N ALA A 369 -1.73 15.64 20.23
CA ALA A 369 -2.39 14.53 19.57
C ALA A 369 -3.65 15.00 18.81
N HIS A 370 -3.83 14.46 17.60
CA HIS A 370 -5.05 14.55 16.82
C HIS A 370 -5.57 13.15 16.55
N PHE A 371 -6.89 12.99 16.55
CA PHE A 371 -7.56 11.72 16.31
C PHE A 371 -8.65 11.86 15.27
N GLY A 372 -8.90 10.76 14.58
CA GLY A 372 -10.05 10.58 13.72
C GLY A 372 -10.43 9.11 13.63
N ALA A 373 -11.65 8.83 13.16
CA ALA A 373 -12.12 7.47 13.03
C ALA A 373 -13.17 7.31 11.92
N ARG A 374 -13.36 6.06 11.51
CA ARG A 374 -14.45 5.59 10.65
C ARG A 374 -15.07 4.33 11.27
N VAL A 375 -16.39 4.21 11.16
CA VAL A 375 -17.10 2.95 11.41
C VAL A 375 -17.35 2.28 10.06
N ILE A 376 -17.07 0.99 9.98
CA ILE A 376 -17.21 0.15 8.79
C ILE A 376 -18.26 -0.90 9.11
N HIS A 377 -19.32 -0.92 8.32
CA HIS A 377 -20.36 -1.94 8.39
C HIS A 377 -20.19 -2.91 7.23
N LEU A 378 -19.89 -4.17 7.54
CA LEU A 378 -19.64 -5.23 6.56
C LEU A 378 -20.88 -6.13 6.43
N ASP A 379 -21.69 -5.88 5.40
CA ASP A 379 -22.84 -6.72 5.01
C ASP A 379 -22.41 -7.69 3.90
N ASP A 380 -22.29 -8.98 4.22
CA ASP A 380 -21.80 -10.03 3.32
C ASP A 380 -20.45 -9.67 2.64
N GLY A 381 -19.57 -9.02 3.41
CA GLY A 381 -18.26 -8.54 2.94
C GLY A 381 -18.28 -7.23 2.17
N ILE A 382 -19.44 -6.62 1.94
CA ILE A 382 -19.56 -5.31 1.28
C ILE A 382 -19.47 -4.20 2.34
N PRO A 383 -18.45 -3.32 2.30
CA PRO A 383 -18.29 -2.27 3.28
C PRO A 383 -19.23 -1.08 3.02
N THR A 384 -19.80 -0.54 4.10
CA THR A 384 -20.38 0.81 4.16
C THR A 384 -19.65 1.62 5.22
N TYR A 385 -19.23 2.83 4.86
CA TYR A 385 -18.42 3.69 5.72
C TYR A 385 -19.26 4.79 6.37
N TYR A 386 -19.07 4.99 7.68
CA TYR A 386 -19.70 6.04 8.45
C TYR A 386 -18.64 6.91 9.13
N PRO A 387 -18.74 8.24 9.05
CA PRO A 387 -17.82 9.13 9.74
C PRO A 387 -18.05 9.09 11.25
N VAL A 388 -16.96 9.20 12.01
CA VAL A 388 -17.02 9.52 13.44
C VAL A 388 -16.78 11.02 13.60
N ALA A 389 -17.74 11.73 14.19
CA ALA A 389 -17.64 13.17 14.37
C ALA A 389 -16.84 13.50 15.63
N PHE A 390 -15.74 14.24 15.50
CA PHE A 390 -14.90 14.67 16.60
C PHE A 390 -15.18 16.14 17.02
N ASP A 391 -15.31 16.37 18.32
CA ASP A 391 -15.21 17.70 18.95
C ASP A 391 -13.95 17.73 19.85
N GLY A 392 -12.87 18.24 19.28
CA GLY A 392 -11.54 18.14 19.89
C GLY A 392 -11.06 16.69 19.94
N LEU A 393 -11.00 16.12 21.14
CA LEU A 393 -10.49 14.77 21.40
C LEU A 393 -11.59 13.72 21.56
N VAL A 394 -12.86 14.13 21.50
CA VAL A 394 -14.01 13.24 21.71
C VAL A 394 -14.71 12.98 20.38
N GLY A 395 -14.64 11.74 19.91
CA GLY A 395 -15.30 11.25 18.70
C GLY A 395 -16.57 10.47 19.03
N THR A 396 -17.68 10.71 18.32
CA THR A 396 -18.92 9.93 18.48
C THR A 396 -19.55 9.54 17.15
N ALA A 397 -20.16 8.36 17.11
CA ALA A 397 -20.96 7.88 16.00
C ALA A 397 -22.11 6.99 16.47
N VAL A 398 -23.20 7.00 15.70
CA VAL A 398 -24.34 6.09 15.86
C VAL A 398 -24.65 5.49 14.51
N VAL A 399 -24.57 4.17 14.40
CA VAL A 399 -24.74 3.44 13.14
C VAL A 399 -25.87 2.41 13.28
N PRO A 400 -26.93 2.49 12.46
CA PRO A 400 -28.02 1.51 12.50
C PRO A 400 -27.57 0.17 11.90
N VAL A 401 -27.88 -0.94 12.57
CA VAL A 401 -27.53 -2.30 12.15
C VAL A 401 -28.76 -3.20 12.22
N ASP A 402 -29.09 -3.87 11.11
CA ASP A 402 -30.34 -4.64 10.99
C ASP A 402 -30.17 -6.16 11.20
N ARG A 403 -28.99 -6.76 10.91
CA ARG A 403 -28.66 -8.19 11.14
C ARG A 403 -27.15 -8.41 11.37
N ALA A 404 -26.75 -9.68 11.52
CA ALA A 404 -25.47 -10.18 12.04
C ALA A 404 -24.26 -9.88 11.14
N ASP A 405 -24.01 -8.60 10.95
CA ASP A 405 -22.95 -8.02 10.16
C ASP A 405 -21.76 -7.71 11.07
N GLU A 406 -20.54 -7.72 10.53
CA GLU A 406 -19.39 -7.30 11.32
C GLU A 406 -19.29 -5.78 11.31
N ILE A 407 -19.10 -5.17 12.49
CA ILE A 407 -18.77 -3.74 12.58
C ILE A 407 -17.30 -3.62 12.95
N ARG A 408 -16.54 -2.91 12.13
CA ARG A 408 -15.17 -2.50 12.45
C ARG A 408 -15.16 -1.01 12.77
N VAL A 409 -14.31 -0.61 13.70
CA VAL A 409 -13.99 0.80 13.95
C VAL A 409 -12.50 0.96 13.74
N VAL A 410 -12.11 1.87 12.86
CA VAL A 410 -10.72 2.26 12.69
C VAL A 410 -10.47 3.57 13.41
N VAL A 411 -9.40 3.63 14.20
CA VAL A 411 -8.98 4.83 14.93
C VAL A 411 -7.57 5.18 14.50
N GLY A 412 -7.41 6.34 13.87
CA GLY A 412 -6.11 6.87 13.46
C GLY A 412 -5.68 8.02 14.38
N ALA A 413 -4.38 8.17 14.56
CA ALA A 413 -3.79 9.29 15.28
C ALA A 413 -2.70 9.96 14.47
N TRP A 414 -2.52 11.27 14.65
CA TRP A 414 -1.44 12.02 14.00
C TRP A 414 -1.05 13.25 14.81
N THR A 415 0.11 13.78 14.47
CA THR A 415 0.62 15.04 15.00
C THR A 415 1.37 15.79 13.89
N PRO A 416 1.30 17.14 13.85
CA PRO A 416 2.17 17.92 12.99
C PRO A 416 3.62 17.98 13.49
N GLU A 417 3.89 17.56 14.73
CA GLU A 417 5.26 17.55 15.28
C GLU A 417 6.02 16.30 14.83
N THR A 418 7.16 16.48 14.17
CA THR A 418 7.96 15.39 13.62
C THR A 418 9.17 15.04 14.48
N ALA A 419 9.27 15.56 15.71
CA ALA A 419 10.43 15.32 16.57
C ALA A 419 10.51 13.87 17.09
N HIS A 420 9.37 13.20 17.22
CA HIS A 420 9.23 11.89 17.87
C HIS A 420 8.54 10.84 16.97
N TRP A 421 8.62 11.02 15.66
CA TRP A 421 7.82 10.30 14.66
C TRP A 421 7.99 8.77 14.64
N THR A 422 9.12 8.23 15.10
CA THR A 422 9.38 6.77 15.12
C THR A 422 8.73 6.07 16.29
N ASP A 423 8.71 6.72 17.45
CA ASP A 423 8.54 6.00 18.70
C ASP A 423 7.34 6.49 19.51
N GLU A 424 6.83 7.71 19.26
CA GLU A 424 5.70 8.25 20.01
C GLU A 424 4.39 7.56 19.61
N VAL A 425 3.62 7.20 20.63
CA VAL A 425 2.27 6.63 20.47
C VAL A 425 1.22 7.54 21.09
N PHE A 426 -0.03 7.39 20.64
CA PHE A 426 -1.15 8.25 21.01
C PHE A 426 -2.27 7.45 21.68
N PRO A 427 -2.27 7.38 23.03
CA PRO A 427 -3.29 6.64 23.78
C PRO A 427 -4.70 7.20 23.62
N TYR A 428 -5.69 6.32 23.70
CA TYR A 428 -7.10 6.70 23.71
C TYR A 428 -7.94 5.66 24.47
N GLU A 429 -9.15 6.06 24.83
CA GLU A 429 -10.18 5.16 25.35
C GLU A 429 -11.31 5.03 24.33
N VAL A 430 -11.84 3.82 24.16
CA VAL A 430 -12.99 3.54 23.30
C VAL A 430 -14.11 2.86 24.07
N THR A 431 -15.33 3.32 23.85
CA THR A 431 -16.54 2.63 24.25
C THR A 431 -17.36 2.32 23.02
N MET A 432 -17.76 1.07 22.85
CA MET A 432 -18.62 0.68 21.74
C MET A 432 -19.64 -0.37 22.17
N GLY A 433 -20.76 -0.44 21.46
CA GLY A 433 -21.78 -1.45 21.67
C GLY A 433 -23.14 -0.94 21.24
N ILE A 434 -24.20 -1.68 21.58
CA ILE A 434 -25.54 -1.34 21.13
C ILE A 434 -26.22 -0.47 22.18
N GLY A 435 -26.67 0.71 21.76
CA GLY A 435 -27.39 1.65 22.61
C GLY A 435 -28.61 1.01 23.24
N GLU A 436 -28.98 1.43 24.45
CA GLU A 436 -30.29 1.06 24.98
C GLU A 436 -31.34 1.60 24.01
N ALA A 437 -32.15 0.71 23.42
CA ALA A 437 -33.27 1.11 22.59
C ALA A 437 -34.00 2.24 23.32
N PRO A 438 -34.18 3.42 22.70
CA PRO A 438 -34.71 4.59 23.38
C PRO A 438 -35.96 4.14 24.11
N ALA A 439 -35.93 4.21 25.45
CA ALA A 439 -36.99 3.66 26.27
C ALA A 439 -38.30 4.14 25.69
N GLU A 440 -39.13 3.23 25.14
CA GLU A 440 -40.37 3.63 24.49
C GLU A 440 -41.11 4.52 25.49
N THR A 441 -41.11 5.82 25.22
CA THR A 441 -41.91 6.75 26.00
C THR A 441 -43.32 6.38 25.65
N SER A 442 -43.91 5.51 26.46
CA SER A 442 -45.31 5.12 26.43
C SER A 442 -46.17 6.31 26.83
N ASP A 443 -46.00 7.44 26.14
CA ASP A 443 -47.01 8.47 26.01
C ASP A 443 -48.09 7.89 25.11
N GLY A 444 -48.89 7.01 25.70
CA GLY A 444 -50.14 6.55 25.16
C GLY A 444 -51.06 7.74 24.95
N VAL A 445 -50.88 8.46 23.84
CA VAL A 445 -51.94 9.25 23.24
C VAL A 445 -52.96 8.22 22.74
N ALA A 446 -54.01 8.04 23.53
CA ALA A 446 -55.19 7.29 23.12
C ALA A 446 -55.74 7.92 21.83
N ILE A 447 -55.37 7.36 20.67
CA ILE A 447 -56.02 7.69 19.41
C ILE A 447 -57.42 7.06 19.48
N GLY A 448 -58.41 7.93 19.66
CA GLY A 448 -59.83 7.60 19.60
C GLY A 448 -60.15 6.89 18.28
N GLY A 449 -61.01 5.87 18.38
CA GLY A 449 -61.31 4.92 17.32
C GLY A 449 -61.64 5.56 15.97
N ILE A 450 -61.00 5.02 14.94
CA ILE A 450 -61.41 5.18 13.55
C ILE A 450 -62.46 4.09 13.26
N PRO A 451 -63.61 4.41 12.63
CA PRO A 451 -64.61 3.41 12.28
C PRO A 451 -64.06 2.45 11.22
N GLU A 452 -64.45 1.18 11.33
CA GLU A 452 -64.26 0.17 10.28
C GLU A 452 -64.81 0.67 8.95
N GLU A 453 -63.94 0.75 7.94
CA GLU A 453 -64.36 0.95 6.54
C GLU A 453 -64.08 -0.32 5.73
N GLU A 454 -65.04 -0.61 4.85
CA GLU A 454 -65.27 -1.84 4.10
C GLU A 454 -64.07 -2.35 3.29
N VAL A 455 -63.84 -3.66 3.41
CA VAL A 455 -62.97 -4.46 2.53
C VAL A 455 -63.58 -4.54 1.13
N VAL A 456 -62.89 -4.00 0.13
CA VAL A 456 -63.18 -4.24 -1.30
C VAL A 456 -62.18 -5.29 -1.83
N PRO A 457 -62.64 -6.41 -2.43
CA PRO A 457 -61.75 -7.42 -2.96
C PRO A 457 -61.28 -7.05 -4.37
N SER A 458 -59.96 -7.02 -4.60
CA SER A 458 -59.39 -6.94 -5.95
C SER A 458 -58.77 -8.27 -6.39
N ILE A 459 -59.09 -8.58 -7.64
CA ILE A 459 -58.97 -9.83 -8.39
C ILE A 459 -57.60 -9.97 -9.05
N CYS A 460 -57.12 -11.22 -9.10
CA CYS A 460 -56.17 -11.87 -10.02
C CYS A 460 -54.85 -11.20 -10.44
N GLY A 461 -53.78 -11.98 -10.29
CA GLY A 461 -52.55 -11.84 -11.06
C GLY A 461 -51.50 -12.89 -10.70
N THR A 462 -51.75 -14.16 -11.03
CA THR A 462 -50.74 -15.22 -10.97
C THR A 462 -49.72 -15.03 -12.10
N ALA A 463 -48.45 -14.83 -11.76
CA ALA A 463 -47.34 -14.99 -12.69
C ALA A 463 -46.27 -15.91 -12.08
N THR A 464 -46.15 -17.08 -12.69
CA THR A 464 -45.09 -18.08 -12.53
C THR A 464 -43.75 -17.52 -13.00
N PRO A 465 -42.60 -17.78 -12.33
CA PRO A 465 -41.31 -17.53 -12.94
C PRO A 465 -40.98 -18.66 -13.94
N MET A 466 -40.77 -18.28 -15.20
CA MET A 466 -40.12 -19.13 -16.19
C MET A 466 -38.63 -19.26 -15.87
N ALA A 467 -38.14 -20.50 -15.92
CA ALA A 467 -36.74 -20.80 -16.12
C ALA A 467 -36.27 -20.21 -17.46
N GLY A 468 -35.18 -19.43 -17.44
CA GLY A 468 -34.57 -18.83 -18.62
C GLY A 468 -33.09 -18.62 -18.39
N TRP A 469 -32.29 -19.28 -19.21
CA TRP A 469 -30.84 -19.20 -19.29
C TRP A 469 -30.33 -17.78 -19.63
N LEU A 470 -29.25 -17.35 -18.96
CA LEU A 470 -28.35 -16.24 -19.35
C LEU A 470 -26.93 -16.76 -18.99
N ALA A 471 -25.98 -17.05 -19.89
CA ALA A 471 -25.40 -16.28 -20.99
C ALA A 471 -24.86 -14.91 -20.54
N LEU A 472 -23.69 -14.93 -19.90
CA LEU A 472 -22.84 -13.77 -19.64
C LEU A 472 -22.28 -13.20 -20.95
N PRO A 473 -22.48 -11.91 -21.27
CA PRO A 473 -21.74 -11.24 -22.33
C PRO A 473 -20.47 -10.58 -21.79
N LEU A 474 -19.37 -10.84 -22.49
CA LEU A 474 -18.14 -10.05 -22.47
C LEU A 474 -18.47 -8.56 -22.73
N LEU A 475 -18.17 -7.69 -21.77
CA LEU A 475 -18.19 -6.24 -21.96
C LEU A 475 -16.80 -5.77 -22.40
N ALA A 476 -16.68 -5.50 -23.69
CA ALA A 476 -15.60 -4.72 -24.28
C ALA A 476 -15.87 -3.23 -24.02
N TRP A 477 -14.96 -2.54 -23.33
CA TRP A 477 -15.06 -1.10 -23.09
C TRP A 477 -14.28 -0.34 -24.17
N THR A 478 -15.01 0.26 -25.12
CA THR A 478 -14.44 1.16 -26.13
C THR A 478 -14.41 2.60 -25.64
N ARG A 479 -13.19 3.16 -25.54
CA ARG A 479 -12.88 4.60 -25.39
C ARG A 479 -13.67 5.47 -26.38
N ARG A 480 -14.28 6.55 -25.89
CA ARG A 480 -14.71 7.70 -26.72
C ARG A 480 -13.95 8.95 -26.28
N ARG A 481 -13.02 9.40 -27.13
CA ARG A 481 -12.48 10.77 -27.11
C ARG A 481 -13.55 11.74 -27.62
N SER A 482 -13.76 12.85 -26.93
CA SER A 482 -14.31 14.07 -27.52
C SER A 482 -13.28 15.18 -27.45
N ARG A 483 -13.31 15.99 -28.51
CA ARG A 483 -12.43 17.12 -28.82
C ARG A 483 -12.54 18.26 -27.84
#